data_AF-A0A0L0UJW9-F1
#
_entry.id   AF-A0A0L0UJW9-F1
#
_cell.length_a   1.000
_cell.length_b   1.000
_cell.length_c   1.000
_cell.angle_alpha   90.00
_cell.angle_beta   90.00
_cell.angle_gamma   90.00
#
_symmetry.space_group_name_H-M   'P 1'
#
loop_
_entity.id
_entity.type
_entity.pdbx_description
1 polymer ?
#
loop_
_entity_poly.entity_id
_entity_poly.type
_entity_poly.pdbx_seq_one_letter_code
_entity_poly.pdbx_strand_id
1 'polypeptide(L)'
;WEALESRSQAPYHLTLKTNGCIIFLAALTPSDLLVTSKHATGGSEHDDPEQPMTHSAAGERWVGRHLAKVGMSSAQLAHELWEANATAGVGVTAGSF
;
A
#
# COMPACT_ATOMS: atom_id res chain seq x y z
N TRP A 1 -6.18 -12.79 27.15
CA TRP A 1 -6.64 -13.98 26.41
C TRP A 1 -8.14 -14.22 26.58
N GLU A 2 -8.67 -14.13 27.80
CA GLU A 2 -10.13 -14.27 28.07
C GLU A 2 -11.04 -13.44 27.15
N ALA A 3 -10.68 -12.20 26.81
CA ALA A 3 -11.45 -11.38 25.88
C ALA A 3 -11.44 -11.92 24.43
N LEU A 4 -10.34 -12.51 23.96
CA LEU A 4 -10.28 -13.15 22.63
C LEU A 4 -11.18 -14.39 22.63
N GLU A 5 -11.10 -15.22 23.67
CA GLU A 5 -11.90 -16.44 23.81
C GLU A 5 -13.41 -16.16 23.91
N SER A 6 -13.79 -15.12 24.66
CA SER A 6 -15.21 -14.78 24.90
C SER A 6 -15.83 -13.85 23.85
N ARG A 7 -15.03 -13.16 23.03
CA ARG A 7 -15.52 -12.10 22.12
C ARG A 7 -15.07 -12.25 20.67
N SER A 8 -14.39 -13.33 20.29
CA SER A 8 -14.06 -13.62 18.89
C SER A 8 -14.33 -15.08 18.55
N GLN A 9 -14.44 -15.40 17.26
CA GLN A 9 -14.82 -16.72 16.78
C GLN A 9 -13.86 -17.19 15.67
N ALA A 10 -13.59 -18.49 15.66
CA ALA A 10 -12.81 -19.16 14.63
C ALA A 10 -13.56 -19.21 13.28
N PRO A 11 -12.85 -19.33 12.14
CA PRO A 11 -11.41 -19.55 12.00
C PRO A 11 -10.56 -18.27 12.19
N TYR A 12 -9.44 -18.39 12.90
CA TYR A 12 -8.47 -17.31 13.02
C TYR A 12 -7.47 -17.38 11.88
N HIS A 13 -7.38 -16.30 11.10
CA HIS A 13 -6.40 -16.16 10.04
C HIS A 13 -5.15 -15.46 10.60
N LEU A 14 -4.08 -16.23 10.82
CA LEU A 14 -2.80 -15.69 11.25
C LEU A 14 -2.00 -15.24 10.03
N THR A 15 -1.49 -14.02 10.09
CA THR A 15 -0.64 -13.43 9.04
C THR A 15 0.70 -13.01 9.61
N LEU A 16 1.72 -12.98 8.77
CA LEU A 16 3.04 -12.49 9.16
C LEU A 16 2.99 -10.96 9.33
N LYS A 17 3.47 -10.47 10.47
CA LYS A 17 3.67 -9.04 10.69
C LYS A 17 4.98 -8.60 10.06
N THR A 18 4.92 -8.12 8.82
CA THR A 18 6.08 -7.53 8.13
C THR A 18 6.59 -6.30 8.88
N ASN A 19 7.92 -6.15 8.98
CA ASN A 19 8.55 -4.97 9.57
C ASN A 19 8.91 -3.97 8.46
N GLY A 20 7.99 -3.06 8.19
CA GLY A 20 8.11 -2.06 7.13
C GLY A 20 7.11 -0.93 7.34
N CYS A 21 6.91 -0.14 6.29
CA CYS A 21 5.94 0.96 6.29
C CYS A 21 4.64 0.48 5.64
N ILE A 22 3.50 0.86 6.22
CA ILE A 22 2.20 0.61 5.60
C ILE A 22 1.98 1.61 4.47
N ILE A 23 1.51 1.09 3.34
CA ILE A 23 1.10 1.86 2.17
C ILE A 23 -0.34 1.47 1.86
N PHE A 24 -1.18 2.48 1.60
CA PHE A 24 -2.55 2.30 1.14
C PHE A 24 -2.67 2.65 -0.33
N LEU A 25 -3.41 1.82 -1.06
CA LEU A 25 -3.74 2.00 -2.47
C LEU A 25 -5.26 2.08 -2.60
N ALA A 26 -5.75 3.14 -3.23
CA ALA A 26 -7.16 3.35 -3.47
C ALA A 26 -7.37 4.05 -4.82
N ALA A 27 -8.59 4.06 -5.32
CA ALA A 27 -8.94 4.77 -6.54
C ALA A 27 -9.62 6.11 -6.20
N LEU A 28 -9.12 7.21 -6.77
CA LEU A 28 -9.81 8.52 -6.71
C LEU A 28 -10.89 8.62 -7.80
N THR A 29 -10.63 7.98 -8.93
CA THR A 29 -11.53 7.82 -10.07
C THR A 29 -11.34 6.40 -10.62
N PRO A 30 -12.18 5.92 -11.54
CA PRO A 30 -12.01 4.60 -12.16
C PRO A 30 -10.65 4.38 -12.84
N SER A 31 -9.86 5.43 -13.10
CA SER A 31 -8.53 5.34 -13.73
C SER A 31 -7.39 5.91 -12.89
N ASP A 32 -7.67 6.63 -11.81
CA ASP A 32 -6.65 7.33 -11.03
C ASP A 32 -6.37 6.63 -9.71
N LEU A 33 -5.17 6.04 -9.62
CA LEU A 33 -4.67 5.39 -8.42
C LEU A 33 -4.07 6.42 -7.45
N LEU A 34 -4.55 6.43 -6.22
CA LEU A 34 -3.96 7.13 -5.09
C LEU A 34 -3.11 6.18 -4.25
N VAL A 35 -1.91 6.63 -3.91
CA VAL A 35 -1.00 5.92 -3.02
C VAL A 35 -0.70 6.81 -1.82
N THR A 36 -0.92 6.28 -0.62
CA THR A 36 -0.63 7.02 0.61
C THR A 36 0.19 6.19 1.57
N SER A 37 0.98 6.88 2.39
CA SER A 37 1.46 6.33 3.66
C SER A 37 0.36 6.45 4.72
N LYS A 38 0.68 6.12 5.98
CA LYS A 38 -0.29 6.18 7.09
C LYS A 38 -1.07 7.51 7.17
N HIS A 39 -0.40 8.64 6.93
CA HIS A 39 -0.96 9.98 7.15
C HIS A 39 -0.59 11.01 6.06
N ALA A 40 0.09 10.60 5.00
CA ALA A 40 0.61 11.52 3.98
C ALA A 40 0.54 10.89 2.58
N THR A 41 0.42 11.75 1.56
CA THR A 41 0.41 11.40 0.14
C THR A 41 1.38 12.33 -0.60
N GLY A 42 1.94 11.88 -1.73
CA GLY A 42 2.94 12.65 -2.50
C GLY A 42 4.26 12.86 -1.74
N GLY A 43 5.03 13.88 -2.14
CA GLY A 43 6.30 14.25 -1.52
C GLY A 43 7.46 14.28 -2.52
N SER A 44 8.68 14.40 -2.01
CA SER A 44 9.91 14.34 -2.82
C SER A 44 10.17 12.92 -3.30
N GLU A 45 10.40 12.77 -4.62
CA GLU A 45 10.95 11.54 -5.22
C GLU A 45 12.49 11.51 -5.18
N HIS A 46 13.12 12.51 -4.55
CA HIS A 46 14.56 12.64 -4.52
C HIS A 46 15.19 11.62 -3.55
N ASP A 47 16.19 10.91 -4.06
CA ASP A 47 17.13 10.13 -3.25
C ASP A 47 18.25 11.04 -2.70
N ASP A 48 17.93 12.31 -2.39
CA ASP A 48 18.87 13.30 -1.85
C ASP A 48 18.91 13.21 -0.32
N PRO A 49 20.10 13.07 0.32
CA PRO A 49 20.21 13.07 1.77
C PRO A 49 19.65 14.33 2.46
N GLU A 50 19.59 15.49 1.79
CA GLU A 50 18.98 16.70 2.35
C GLU A 50 17.45 16.71 2.23
N GLN A 51 16.89 15.97 1.26
CA GLN A 51 15.45 15.86 1.02
C GLN A 51 15.07 14.39 0.78
N PRO A 52 15.10 13.56 1.84
CA PRO A 52 14.89 12.13 1.70
C PRO A 52 13.49 11.82 1.15
N MET A 53 13.42 10.76 0.35
CA MET A 53 12.17 10.27 -0.22
C MET A 53 11.12 10.00 0.86
N THR A 54 9.88 10.44 0.62
CA THR A 54 8.77 10.20 1.55
C THR A 54 8.26 8.76 1.45
N HIS A 55 7.61 8.25 2.49
CA HIS A 55 7.05 6.89 2.47
C HIS A 55 6.01 6.69 1.36
N SER A 56 5.18 7.69 1.07
CA SER A 56 4.21 7.66 -0.04
C SER A 56 4.91 7.60 -1.39
N ALA A 57 5.92 8.47 -1.64
CA ALA A 57 6.69 8.44 -2.88
C ALA A 57 7.44 7.11 -3.07
N ALA A 58 8.02 6.57 -2.00
CA ALA A 58 8.66 5.26 -2.02
C ALA A 58 7.64 4.15 -2.34
N GLY A 59 6.43 4.24 -1.76
CA GLY A 59 5.30 3.37 -2.07
C GLY A 59 4.88 3.44 -3.54
N GLU A 60 4.73 4.65 -4.10
CA GLU A 60 4.40 4.89 -5.51
C GLU A 60 5.41 4.25 -6.44
N ARG A 61 6.71 4.47 -6.18
CA ARG A 61 7.82 3.86 -6.93
C ARG A 61 7.77 2.33 -6.87
N TRP A 62 7.52 1.76 -5.69
CA TRP A 62 7.41 0.31 -5.54
C TRP A 62 6.22 -0.26 -6.32
N VAL A 63 5.03 0.36 -6.19
CA VAL A 63 3.81 -0.06 -6.89
C VAL A 63 4.02 0.00 -8.40
N GLY A 64 4.60 1.09 -8.92
CA GLY A 64 4.90 1.24 -10.34
C GLY A 64 5.80 0.13 -10.86
N ARG A 65 6.90 -0.18 -10.13
CA ARG A 65 7.79 -1.31 -10.48
C ARG A 65 7.07 -2.66 -10.45
N HIS A 66 6.24 -2.89 -9.43
CA HIS A 66 5.49 -4.13 -9.31
C HIS A 66 4.51 -4.31 -10.47
N LEU A 67 3.71 -3.28 -10.76
CA LEU A 67 2.73 -3.27 -11.86
C LEU A 67 3.39 -3.51 -13.22
N ALA A 68 4.50 -2.81 -13.50
CA ALA A 68 5.28 -3.05 -14.72
C ALA A 68 5.78 -4.50 -14.81
N LYS A 69 6.24 -5.10 -13.70
CA LYS A 69 6.70 -6.48 -13.65
C LYS A 69 5.58 -7.49 -13.94
N VAL A 70 4.36 -7.21 -13.50
CA VAL A 70 3.19 -8.10 -13.72
C VAL A 70 2.39 -7.73 -14.98
N GLY A 71 2.84 -6.75 -15.75
CA GLY A 71 2.20 -6.35 -17.01
C GLY A 71 0.86 -5.61 -16.82
N MET A 72 0.67 -4.95 -15.69
CA MET A 72 -0.53 -4.16 -15.39
C MET A 72 -0.21 -2.66 -15.36
N SER A 73 -1.20 -1.82 -15.67
CA SER A 73 -1.11 -0.37 -15.49
C SER A 73 -1.74 0.08 -14.18
N SER A 74 -1.35 1.28 -13.71
CA SER A 74 -1.97 1.90 -12.53
C SER A 74 -3.47 2.12 -12.72
N ALA A 75 -3.91 2.44 -13.93
CA ALA A 75 -5.33 2.63 -14.25
C ALA A 75 -6.13 1.33 -14.16
N GLN A 76 -5.55 0.19 -14.55
CA GLN A 76 -6.19 -1.12 -14.36
C GLN A 76 -6.34 -1.44 -12.87
N LEU A 77 -5.30 -1.22 -12.06
CA LEU A 77 -5.42 -1.41 -10.62
C LEU A 77 -6.44 -0.44 -9.99
N ALA A 78 -6.47 0.83 -10.40
CA ALA A 78 -7.46 1.79 -9.95
C ALA A 78 -8.88 1.33 -10.27
N HIS A 79 -9.12 0.84 -11.48
CA HIS A 79 -10.42 0.31 -11.88
C HIS A 79 -10.86 -0.85 -10.99
N GLU A 80 -9.99 -1.83 -10.73
CA GLU A 80 -10.32 -2.96 -9.84
C GLU A 80 -10.67 -2.50 -8.41
N LEU A 81 -9.90 -1.55 -7.87
CA LEU A 81 -10.15 -1.01 -6.52
C LEU A 81 -11.43 -0.17 -6.47
N TRP A 82 -11.73 0.56 -7.54
CA TRP A 82 -12.95 1.35 -7.68
C TRP A 82 -14.20 0.46 -7.71
N GLU A 83 -14.22 -0.56 -8.56
CA GLU A 83 -15.34 -1.51 -8.69
C GLU A 83 -15.56 -2.31 -7.39
N ALA A 84 -14.46 -2.65 -6.69
CA ALA A 84 -14.55 -3.32 -5.40
C ALA A 84 -14.95 -2.40 -4.24
N ASN A 85 -14.98 -1.07 -4.45
CA ASN A 85 -15.12 -0.05 -3.39
C ASN A 85 -14.16 -0.32 -2.22
N ALA A 86 -12.88 -0.55 -2.55
CA ALA A 86 -11.89 -1.07 -1.61
C ALA A 86 -10.63 -0.21 -1.52
N THR A 87 -9.94 -0.32 -0.38
CA THR A 87 -8.57 0.15 -0.18
C THR A 87 -7.69 -1.06 0.08
N ALA A 88 -6.61 -1.21 -0.69
CA ALA A 88 -5.61 -2.25 -0.45
C ALA A 88 -4.54 -1.73 0.52
N GLY A 89 -4.18 -2.54 1.52
CA GLY A 89 -3.07 -2.26 2.44
C GLY A 89 -1.89 -3.18 2.17
N VAL A 90 -0.69 -2.60 1.99
CA VAL A 90 0.54 -3.35 1.68
C VAL A 90 1.65 -2.93 2.64
N GLY A 91 2.43 -3.91 3.13
CA GLY A 91 3.66 -3.66 3.89
C GLY A 91 4.87 -3.60 2.97
N VAL A 92 5.55 -2.45 2.90
CA VAL A 92 6.75 -2.26 2.08
C VAL A 92 7.98 -2.16 2.97
N THR A 93 9.04 -2.91 2.64
CA THR A 93 10.29 -2.98 3.41
C THR A 93 11.42 -2.23 2.69
N ALA A 94 12.40 -1.72 3.44
CA ALA A 94 13.45 -0.86 2.90
C ALA A 94 14.27 -1.50 1.76
N GLY A 95 14.52 -2.82 1.81
CA GLY A 95 15.19 -3.53 0.71
C GLY A 95 14.35 -3.70 -0.55
N SER A 96 13.09 -3.25 -0.52
CA SER A 96 12.19 -3.22 -1.67
C SER A 96 12.19 -1.86 -2.38
N PHE A 97 12.82 -0.83 -1.82
CA PHE A 97 12.99 0.49 -2.45
C PHE A 97 14.21 0.51 -3.37
#